data_AF-A0A7J6GEN0-F1
#
_entry.id   AF-A0A7J6GEN0-F1
#
_cell.length_a   1.000
_cell.length_b   1.000
_cell.length_c   1.000
_cell.angle_alpha   90.00
_cell.angle_beta   90.00
_cell.angle_gamma   90.00
#
_symmetry.space_group_name_H-M   'P 1'
#
loop_
_entity.id
_entity.type
_entity.pdbx_description
1 polymer ?
#
loop_
_entity_poly.entity_id
_entity_poly.type
_entity_poly.pdbx_seq_one_letter_code
_entity_poly.pdbx_strand_id
1 'polypeptide(L)'
;MRLVKSYLILTTALNLRFGIRKMQLCFGSRHDDRLELFSEVGDLKRYSIHYDRSGRSKGTAEVVFSRRGDAVAAVKRYTNVQLDGKPMKIEIVGTNIATAAGPPPPATNGSFRNSNGFASSRLNLEVTYQTELFLDKNKDYVVAEHQELLGASNSSFVAGLFPPLPEESSKSSKFSSIGSRFKSLLETLSVTIRCVKPNNLLKLSIFENSNILQQLHCGGVMEAIRISCAGYPTRKPFREFVGCFGILDPNVFAGSCDEVTASKRLLESGSQGLSDNHQFPNVIGKTKVFLRAGQMAELDACRSEVLGRSASVIQRKVRSYLARKSFILLRVSSIQIQAFCRGIQ
;
A
#
# COMPACT_ATOMS: atom_id res chain seq x y z
N MET A 1 5.94 19.00 -8.23
CA MET A 1 6.09 17.66 -7.60
C MET A 1 6.94 17.63 -6.32
N ARG A 2 7.80 18.63 -6.04
CA ARG A 2 8.59 18.71 -4.79
C ARG A 2 7.77 19.12 -3.55
N LEU A 3 6.68 19.88 -3.72
CA LEU A 3 5.80 20.32 -2.61
C LEU A 3 4.84 19.25 -2.07
N VAL A 4 4.38 18.31 -2.90
CA VAL A 4 3.41 17.28 -2.51
C VAL A 4 4.05 16.22 -1.60
N LYS A 5 5.35 15.93 -1.79
CA LYS A 5 6.08 15.04 -0.88
C LYS A 5 6.24 15.65 0.52
N SER A 6 6.34 16.96 0.65
CA SER A 6 6.55 17.62 1.95
C SER A 6 5.36 17.56 2.90
N TYR A 7 4.14 17.22 2.46
CA TYR A 7 2.94 17.34 3.30
C TYR A 7 2.22 16.05 3.71
N LEU A 8 2.42 14.93 3.00
CA LEU A 8 2.08 13.62 3.59
C LEU A 8 2.91 13.38 4.88
N ILE A 9 4.00 14.13 5.00
CA ILE A 9 4.95 14.20 6.09
C ILE A 9 4.46 15.07 7.27
N LEU A 10 3.70 16.15 7.03
CA LEU A 10 3.23 17.09 8.07
C LEU A 10 1.89 16.70 8.72
N THR A 11 0.98 16.04 7.99
CA THR A 11 -0.38 15.72 8.49
C THR A 11 -0.44 14.62 9.55
N THR A 12 0.67 13.93 9.78
CA THR A 12 0.85 12.96 10.88
C THR A 12 1.70 13.53 12.01
N ALA A 13 2.27 14.73 11.84
CA ALA A 13 3.05 15.43 12.86
C ALA A 13 2.18 16.27 13.83
N LEU A 14 0.87 16.42 13.56
CA LEU A 14 -0.06 17.13 14.44
C LEU A 14 -1.04 16.23 15.21
N ASN A 15 -1.02 14.91 14.97
CA ASN A 15 -1.49 13.97 15.97
C ASN A 15 -0.29 13.55 16.80
N LEU A 16 0.06 14.41 17.76
CA LEU A 16 0.89 14.05 18.89
C LEU A 16 0.23 12.88 19.65
N ARG A 17 0.40 11.66 19.14
CA ARG A 17 0.08 10.42 19.85
C ARG A 17 1.17 10.22 20.88
N PHE A 18 0.99 10.79 22.05
CA PHE A 18 1.75 10.39 23.23
C PHE A 18 1.13 9.09 23.74
N GLY A 19 1.54 8.00 23.10
CA GLY A 19 1.17 6.66 23.52
C GLY A 19 2.21 6.14 24.50
N ILE A 20 1.82 5.68 25.67
CA ILE A 20 2.61 4.75 26.46
C ILE A 20 2.52 3.41 25.75
N ARG A 21 3.61 2.85 25.18
CA ARG A 21 3.53 1.61 24.36
C ARG A 21 3.87 0.31 25.05
N LYS A 22 4.31 0.37 26.28
CA LYS A 22 4.76 -0.82 26.97
C LYS A 22 4.49 -0.61 28.43
N MET A 23 3.73 -1.53 28.99
CA MET A 23 3.47 -1.64 30.41
C MET A 23 3.55 -3.13 30.68
N GLN A 24 4.64 -3.59 31.28
CA GLN A 24 4.85 -5.00 31.58
C GLN A 24 3.93 -5.39 32.75
N LEU A 25 2.78 -5.99 32.47
CA LEU A 25 1.78 -6.37 33.48
C LEU A 25 1.95 -7.82 33.94
N CYS A 26 1.83 -8.06 35.25
CA CYS A 26 1.84 -9.42 35.83
C CYS A 26 0.54 -10.19 35.54
N PHE A 27 0.66 -11.51 35.39
CA PHE A 27 -0.46 -12.43 35.24
C PHE A 27 -1.13 -12.65 36.60
N GLY A 28 -2.26 -11.99 36.87
CA GLY A 28 -3.00 -12.29 38.12
C GLY A 28 -4.13 -11.36 38.53
N SER A 29 -4.13 -10.06 38.20
CA SER A 29 -5.25 -9.18 38.58
C SER A 29 -6.28 -9.03 37.46
N ARG A 30 -7.52 -8.67 37.84
CA ARG A 30 -8.57 -8.25 36.91
C ARG A 30 -8.01 -7.12 36.02
N HIS A 31 -8.12 -7.32 34.71
CA HIS A 31 -7.42 -6.52 33.72
C HIS A 31 -8.03 -5.12 33.50
N ASP A 32 -9.28 -4.91 33.92
CA ASP A 32 -10.00 -3.64 33.80
C ASP A 32 -9.56 -2.60 34.86
N ASP A 33 -9.37 -3.03 36.12
CA ASP A 33 -8.98 -2.16 37.25
C ASP A 33 -7.63 -1.43 37.01
N ARG A 34 -6.77 -1.98 36.16
CA ARG A 34 -5.43 -1.45 35.88
C ARG A 34 -5.42 -0.30 34.87
N LEU A 35 -6.49 -0.13 34.11
CA LEU A 35 -6.63 0.95 33.14
C LEU A 35 -7.32 2.18 33.75
N GLU A 36 -8.15 1.99 34.78
CA GLU A 36 -8.73 3.07 35.59
C GLU A 36 -7.65 3.96 36.24
N LEU A 37 -6.51 3.38 36.63
CA LEU A 37 -5.36 4.10 37.19
C LEU A 37 -4.84 5.24 36.28
N PHE A 38 -4.95 5.08 34.96
CA PHE A 38 -4.47 6.11 34.02
C PHE A 38 -5.51 7.19 33.73
N SER A 39 -6.80 6.87 33.92
CA SER A 39 -7.88 7.86 33.84
C SER A 39 -7.79 8.89 34.97
N GLU A 40 -7.19 8.55 36.12
CA GLU A 40 -6.95 9.49 37.23
C GLU A 40 -5.88 10.55 36.90
N VAL A 41 -4.96 10.25 35.98
CA VAL A 41 -3.90 11.19 35.56
C VAL A 41 -4.39 12.16 34.47
N GLY A 42 -5.37 11.76 33.67
CA GLY A 42 -5.97 12.63 32.67
C GLY A 42 -6.78 11.88 31.62
N ASP A 43 -7.47 12.63 30.76
CA ASP A 43 -8.42 12.08 29.80
C ASP A 43 -7.74 11.17 28.76
N LEU A 44 -8.19 9.92 28.68
CA LEU A 44 -7.71 8.93 27.74
C LEU A 44 -8.45 9.04 26.40
N LYS A 45 -7.70 9.11 25.28
CA LYS A 45 -8.26 9.00 23.92
C LYS A 45 -8.48 7.57 23.48
N ARG A 46 -7.60 6.66 23.91
CA ARG A 46 -7.63 5.25 23.54
C ARG A 46 -6.78 4.42 24.48
N TYR A 47 -7.22 3.22 24.78
CA TYR A 47 -6.40 2.20 25.42
C TYR A 47 -6.59 0.85 24.70
N SER A 48 -5.58 -0.01 24.75
CA SER A 48 -5.64 -1.36 24.18
C SER A 48 -4.67 -2.29 24.91
N ILE A 49 -5.14 -3.47 25.31
CA ILE A 49 -4.31 -4.54 25.87
C ILE A 49 -3.92 -5.49 24.73
N HIS A 50 -2.66 -5.92 24.70
CA HIS A 50 -2.21 -6.89 23.70
C HIS A 50 -2.46 -8.33 24.19
N TYR A 51 -3.17 -9.10 23.36
CA TYR A 51 -3.40 -10.53 23.57
C TYR A 51 -2.63 -11.35 22.54
N ASP A 52 -2.33 -12.60 22.89
CA ASP A 52 -1.77 -13.59 21.97
C ASP A 52 -2.86 -14.34 21.20
N ARG A 53 -2.46 -15.10 20.18
CA ARG A 53 -3.40 -15.87 19.33
C ARG A 53 -4.27 -16.87 20.10
N SER A 54 -3.87 -17.22 21.32
CA SER A 54 -4.61 -18.08 22.26
C SER A 54 -5.60 -17.31 23.16
N GLY A 55 -5.75 -15.99 22.99
CA GLY A 55 -6.57 -15.14 23.85
C GLY A 55 -5.91 -14.78 25.19
N ARG A 56 -4.68 -15.23 25.45
CA ARG A 56 -3.93 -14.92 26.67
C ARG A 56 -3.26 -13.54 26.58
N SER A 57 -3.36 -12.70 27.62
CA SER A 57 -2.70 -11.39 27.65
C SER A 57 -1.18 -11.52 27.53
N LYS A 58 -0.54 -10.67 26.72
CA LYS A 58 0.92 -10.58 26.57
C LYS A 58 1.58 -9.78 27.69
N GLY A 59 0.80 -9.28 28.65
CA GLY A 59 1.29 -8.39 29.69
C GLY A 59 1.84 -7.09 29.11
N THR A 60 1.30 -6.60 27.99
CA THR A 60 1.61 -5.28 27.42
C THR A 60 0.33 -4.54 27.06
N ALA A 61 0.33 -3.23 27.25
CA ALA A 61 -0.79 -2.36 26.92
C ALA A 61 -0.29 -1.07 26.24
N GLU A 62 -1.12 -0.51 25.37
CA GLU A 62 -0.96 0.81 24.76
C GLU A 62 -2.02 1.76 25.33
N VAL A 63 -1.59 2.89 25.87
CA VAL A 63 -2.48 3.92 26.44
C VAL A 63 -2.16 5.27 25.80
N VAL A 64 -3.17 5.98 25.31
CA VAL A 64 -3.04 7.25 24.59
C VAL A 64 -3.80 8.34 25.32
N PHE A 65 -3.07 9.34 25.81
CA PHE A 65 -3.65 10.51 26.49
C PHE A 65 -4.12 11.59 25.52
N SER A 66 -5.08 12.39 25.96
CA SER A 66 -5.56 13.57 25.23
C SER A 66 -4.52 14.69 25.18
N ARG A 67 -3.76 14.87 26.27
CA ARG A 67 -2.75 15.93 26.45
C ARG A 67 -1.36 15.37 26.71
N ARG A 68 -0.33 16.12 26.28
CA ARG A 68 1.09 15.79 26.52
C ARG A 68 1.45 15.79 27.99
N GLY A 69 0.95 16.77 28.75
CA GLY A 69 1.24 16.93 30.17
C GLY A 69 0.86 15.68 30.94
N ASP A 70 -0.34 15.16 30.68
CA ASP A 70 -0.92 13.99 31.33
C ASP A 70 -0.09 12.72 31.03
N ALA A 71 0.37 12.54 29.79
CA ALA A 71 1.26 11.42 29.44
C ALA A 71 2.62 11.48 30.15
N VAL A 72 3.22 12.68 30.25
CA VAL A 72 4.50 12.87 30.96
C VAL A 72 4.31 12.69 32.46
N ALA A 73 3.20 13.15 33.02
CA ALA A 73 2.83 12.94 34.43
C ALA A 73 2.65 11.45 34.74
N ALA A 74 1.97 10.71 33.87
CA ALA A 74 1.77 9.26 34.00
C ALA A 74 3.11 8.51 34.00
N VAL A 75 4.03 8.87 33.11
CA VAL A 75 5.37 8.27 33.06
C VAL A 75 6.14 8.59 34.34
N LYS A 76 6.17 9.85 34.79
CA LYS A 76 6.85 10.22 36.04
C LYS A 76 6.27 9.51 37.26
N ARG A 77 4.95 9.31 37.30
CA ARG A 77 4.22 8.77 38.45
C ARG A 77 4.31 7.24 38.54
N TYR A 78 4.30 6.56 37.39
CA TYR A 78 4.18 5.09 37.36
C TYR A 78 5.43 4.36 36.84
N THR A 79 6.44 5.06 36.32
CA THR A 79 7.72 4.41 35.98
C THR A 79 8.39 3.90 37.26
N ASN A 80 8.80 2.63 37.25
CA ASN A 80 9.41 1.92 38.38
C ASN A 80 8.49 1.71 39.60
N VAL A 81 7.19 1.98 39.50
CA VAL A 81 6.24 1.53 40.54
C VAL A 81 6.17 0.00 40.49
N GLN A 82 6.34 -0.64 41.65
CA GLN A 82 6.31 -2.09 41.76
C GLN A 82 4.86 -2.57 41.75
N LEU A 83 4.49 -3.36 40.74
CA LEU A 83 3.22 -4.10 40.70
C LEU A 83 3.54 -5.59 40.76
N ASP A 84 2.97 -6.26 41.77
CA ASP A 84 3.15 -7.70 42.00
C ASP A 84 4.63 -8.13 41.97
N GLY A 85 5.52 -7.32 42.57
CA GLY A 85 6.96 -7.59 42.65
C GLY A 85 7.76 -7.34 41.36
N LYS A 86 7.17 -6.78 40.29
CA LYS A 86 7.90 -6.37 39.08
C LYS A 86 7.77 -4.85 38.84
N PRO A 87 8.88 -4.16 38.50
CA PRO A 87 8.84 -2.73 38.21
C PRO A 87 8.08 -2.48 36.89
N MET A 88 7.10 -1.58 36.94
CA MET A 88 6.39 -1.15 35.75
C MET A 88 7.33 -0.31 34.87
N LYS A 89 7.62 -0.81 33.67
CA LYS A 89 8.35 -0.08 32.65
C LYS A 89 7.36 0.62 31.73
N ILE A 90 7.48 1.94 31.60
CA ILE A 90 6.62 2.80 30.78
C ILE A 90 7.49 3.52 29.77
N GLU A 91 7.10 3.48 28.49
CA GLU A 91 7.83 4.12 27.40
C GLU A 91 6.88 5.03 26.61
N ILE A 92 7.21 6.32 26.52
CA ILE A 92 6.51 7.27 25.64
C ILE A 92 6.97 7.04 24.21
N VAL A 93 6.02 6.75 23.32
CA VAL A 93 6.28 6.71 21.89
C VAL A 93 6.30 8.12 21.34
N GLY A 94 7.39 8.49 20.67
CA GLY A 94 7.47 9.72 19.90
C GLY A 94 8.35 10.83 20.48
N THR A 95 9.10 10.59 21.56
CA THR A 95 10.12 11.54 22.04
C THR A 95 11.34 10.83 22.63
N ASN A 96 12.53 11.08 22.07
CA ASN A 96 13.81 10.76 22.73
C ASN A 96 14.00 11.75 23.89
N ILE A 97 13.82 11.30 25.14
CA ILE A 97 14.34 11.98 26.32
C ILE A 97 15.56 11.17 26.76
N ALA A 98 16.73 11.79 26.71
CA ALA A 98 17.95 11.23 27.24
C ALA A 98 17.81 11.00 28.76
N THR A 99 17.95 9.76 29.20
CA THR A 99 18.19 9.44 30.62
C THR A 99 19.67 9.61 30.90
N ALA A 100 20.00 10.53 31.81
CA ALA A 100 21.36 10.71 32.32
C ALA A 100 21.75 9.55 33.25
N ALA A 101 22.98 9.06 33.08
CA ALA A 101 23.97 8.71 34.12
C ALA A 101 24.77 7.43 33.78
N GLY A 102 26.03 7.63 33.39
CA GLY A 102 27.11 6.65 33.30
C GLY A 102 28.38 7.36 32.80
N PRO A 103 29.57 7.15 33.39
CA PRO A 103 30.76 7.93 33.05
C PRO A 103 31.26 7.60 31.63
N PRO A 104 31.88 8.56 30.92
CA PRO A 104 32.17 8.44 29.49
C PRO A 104 33.41 7.55 29.23
N PRO A 105 33.39 6.67 28.21
CA PRO A 105 34.60 6.15 27.60
C PRO A 105 35.23 7.20 26.67
N PRO A 106 36.55 7.11 26.38
CA PRO A 106 37.30 8.18 25.75
C PRO A 106 36.91 8.40 24.28
N ALA A 107 37.04 9.66 23.87
CA ALA A 107 36.63 10.21 22.58
C ALA A 107 37.35 9.56 21.39
N THR A 108 36.58 9.25 20.35
CA THR A 108 37.07 9.16 18.97
C THR A 108 36.18 10.01 18.07
N ASN A 109 36.84 10.76 17.19
CA ASN A 109 36.37 11.97 16.52
C ASN A 109 35.22 11.77 15.52
N GLY A 110 34.32 12.77 15.47
CA GLY A 110 33.77 13.25 14.19
C GLY A 110 32.28 13.09 13.93
N SER A 111 31.41 13.84 14.62
CA SER A 111 30.19 14.40 13.99
C SER A 111 29.55 15.47 14.87
N PHE A 112 29.58 16.71 14.38
CA PHE A 112 28.83 17.82 14.94
C PHE A 112 27.32 17.51 14.89
N ARG A 113 26.70 17.23 16.03
CA ARG A 113 25.23 17.17 16.15
C ARG A 113 24.69 18.60 16.04
N ASN A 114 24.10 18.93 14.90
CA ASN A 114 23.37 20.17 14.72
C ASN A 114 22.06 20.13 15.54
N SER A 115 21.83 21.12 16.41
CA SER A 115 20.76 21.14 17.42
C SER A 115 19.37 21.49 16.88
N ASN A 116 19.24 21.83 15.59
CA ASN A 116 18.03 22.45 15.00
C ASN A 116 17.26 21.52 14.04
N GLY A 117 17.46 20.20 14.13
CA GLY A 117 16.82 19.22 13.25
C GLY A 117 16.03 18.15 14.01
N PHE A 118 14.87 17.75 13.49
CA PHE A 118 14.18 16.54 13.94
C PHE A 118 14.19 15.48 12.84
N ALA A 119 14.56 14.26 13.21
CA ALA A 119 14.55 13.09 12.34
C ALA A 119 13.20 12.38 12.43
N SER A 120 12.50 12.27 11.30
CA SER A 120 11.32 11.41 11.18
C SER A 120 11.73 10.10 10.52
N SER A 121 11.67 9.00 11.27
CA SER A 121 11.80 7.66 10.72
C SER A 121 10.45 7.25 10.14
N ARG A 122 10.34 7.24 8.81
CA ARG A 122 9.11 6.79 8.15
C ARG A 122 9.45 5.87 6.99
N LEU A 123 8.77 4.71 6.96
CA LEU A 123 8.92 3.69 5.92
C LEU A 123 10.39 3.34 5.66
N ASN A 124 11.15 3.13 6.75
CA ASN A 124 12.55 2.75 6.77
C ASN A 124 13.54 3.76 6.19
N LEU A 125 13.16 5.04 6.08
CA LEU A 125 14.11 6.13 5.84
C LEU A 125 14.03 7.19 6.92
N GLU A 126 15.22 7.63 7.32
CA GLU A 126 15.40 8.79 8.16
C GLU A 126 15.40 10.04 7.28
N VAL A 127 14.41 10.90 7.50
CA VAL A 127 14.39 12.23 6.90
C VAL A 127 14.55 13.25 8.00
N THR A 128 15.59 14.07 7.89
CA THR A 128 15.87 15.18 8.81
C THR A 128 15.21 16.46 8.29
N TYR A 129 14.42 17.11 9.15
CA TYR A 129 13.82 18.41 8.87
C TYR A 129 14.52 19.47 9.69
N GLN A 130 14.98 20.53 9.03
CA GLN A 130 15.45 21.74 9.68
C GLN A 130 14.24 22.58 10.08
N THR A 131 14.12 22.92 11.37
CA THR A 131 12.92 23.57 11.92
C THR A 131 12.94 25.10 11.80
N GLU A 132 14.06 25.67 11.37
CA GLU A 132 14.19 27.10 11.12
C GLU A 132 13.14 27.58 10.09
N LEU A 133 12.48 28.70 10.41
CA LEU A 133 11.44 29.34 9.60
C LEU A 133 10.15 28.52 9.38
N PHE A 134 9.92 27.41 10.10
CA PHE A 134 8.69 26.62 9.96
C PHE A 134 7.43 27.44 10.27
N LEU A 135 7.47 28.28 11.31
CA LEU A 135 6.35 29.11 11.72
C LEU A 135 6.06 30.20 10.69
N ASP A 136 7.09 30.89 10.20
CA ASP A 136 6.93 31.96 9.22
C ASP A 136 6.40 31.42 7.88
N LYS A 137 6.93 30.26 7.44
CA LYS A 137 6.45 29.55 6.25
C LYS A 137 5.02 29.03 6.38
N ASN A 138 4.53 28.74 7.59
CA ASN A 138 3.17 28.24 7.80
C ASN A 138 2.15 29.35 8.06
N LYS A 139 2.63 30.55 8.43
CA LYS A 139 1.84 31.75 8.65
C LYS A 139 1.35 32.41 7.39
N ASP A 140 2.03 32.20 6.26
CA ASP A 140 1.66 32.78 4.96
C ASP A 140 1.27 34.26 5.12
N TYR A 141 2.12 35.00 5.84
CA TYR A 141 1.79 36.35 6.25
C TYR A 141 1.72 37.25 5.02
N VAL A 142 0.50 37.47 4.53
CA VAL A 142 0.19 38.45 3.51
C VAL A 142 -0.30 39.70 4.22
N VAL A 143 0.39 40.82 4.00
CA VAL A 143 0.01 42.12 4.55
C VAL A 143 -1.34 42.51 3.92
N ALA A 144 -2.36 42.76 4.75
CA ALA A 144 -3.71 43.07 4.29
C ALA A 144 -3.74 44.30 3.37
N GLU A 145 -2.93 45.32 3.67
CA GLU A 145 -2.77 46.54 2.86
C GLU A 145 -2.28 46.23 1.44
N HIS A 146 -1.37 45.27 1.28
CA HIS A 146 -0.90 44.85 -0.04
C HIS A 146 -1.99 44.14 -0.83
N GLN A 147 -2.81 43.33 -0.15
CA GLN A 147 -3.92 42.62 -0.80
C GLN A 147 -5.01 43.60 -1.26
N GLU A 148 -5.32 44.62 -0.45
CA GLU A 148 -6.26 45.68 -0.81
C GLU A 148 -5.74 46.54 -1.97
N LEU A 149 -4.47 46.94 -1.94
CA LEU A 149 -3.82 47.68 -3.02
C LEU A 149 -3.82 46.90 -4.35
N LEU A 150 -3.50 45.61 -4.31
CA LEU A 150 -3.47 44.76 -5.49
C LEU A 150 -4.88 44.43 -6.01
N GLY A 151 -5.85 44.29 -5.10
CA GLY A 151 -7.27 44.15 -5.43
C GLY A 151 -7.87 45.41 -6.08
N ALA A 152 -7.40 46.59 -5.68
CA ALA A 152 -7.79 47.89 -6.25
C ALA A 152 -7.06 48.25 -7.56
N SER A 153 -6.27 47.32 -8.13
CA SER A 153 -5.56 47.57 -9.37
C SER A 153 -6.52 47.81 -10.54
N ASN A 154 -6.19 48.77 -11.41
CA ASN A 154 -6.91 49.03 -12.66
C ASN A 154 -6.80 47.88 -13.68
N SER A 155 -5.88 46.92 -13.46
CA SER A 155 -5.76 45.72 -14.29
C SER A 155 -6.68 44.62 -13.77
N SER A 156 -7.67 44.23 -14.56
CA SER A 156 -8.61 43.15 -14.23
C SER A 156 -7.93 41.82 -13.94
N PHE A 157 -6.80 41.54 -14.60
CA PHE A 157 -5.98 40.36 -14.33
C PHE A 157 -5.38 40.40 -12.92
N VAL A 158 -4.80 41.53 -12.52
CA VAL A 158 -4.15 41.68 -11.20
C VAL A 158 -5.19 41.68 -10.08
N ALA A 159 -6.28 42.43 -10.24
CA ALA A 159 -7.39 42.43 -9.28
C ALA A 159 -8.02 41.02 -9.13
N GLY A 160 -8.10 40.26 -10.23
CA GLY A 160 -8.63 38.89 -10.22
C GLY A 160 -7.75 37.86 -9.50
N LEU A 161 -6.45 38.11 -9.32
CA LEU A 161 -5.55 37.24 -8.56
C LEU A 161 -5.71 37.41 -7.04
N PHE A 162 -6.22 38.55 -6.58
CA PHE A 162 -6.33 38.93 -5.17
C PHE A 162 -7.78 39.31 -4.83
N PRO A 163 -8.71 38.33 -4.79
CA PRO A 163 -10.09 38.62 -4.46
C PRO A 163 -10.22 39.21 -3.04
N PRO A 164 -11.17 40.13 -2.82
CA PRO A 164 -11.42 40.69 -1.50
C PRO A 164 -11.82 39.57 -0.52
N LEU A 165 -11.26 39.63 0.69
CA LEU A 165 -11.61 38.67 1.74
C LEU A 165 -13.08 38.85 2.14
N PRO A 166 -13.81 37.76 2.44
CA PRO A 166 -15.15 37.89 3.02
C PRO A 166 -15.05 38.65 4.36
N GLU A 167 -15.89 39.66 4.56
CA GLU A 167 -15.94 40.41 5.83
C GLU A 167 -16.32 39.48 6.99
N GLU A 168 -15.34 39.06 7.79
CA GLU A 168 -15.60 38.27 8.99
C GLU A 168 -15.87 39.19 10.19
N SER A 169 -17.15 39.45 10.44
CA SER A 169 -17.66 40.05 11.66
C SER A 169 -17.62 39.07 12.84
N SER A 170 -16.45 38.67 13.35
CA SER A 170 -16.33 38.12 14.73
C SER A 170 -14.88 38.00 15.22
N LYS A 171 -14.66 38.38 16.49
CA LYS A 171 -13.37 38.47 17.20
C LYS A 171 -12.70 37.11 17.51
N SER A 172 -12.67 36.17 16.57
CA SER A 172 -11.76 35.02 16.64
C SER A 172 -11.27 34.69 15.24
N SER A 173 -10.30 35.47 14.75
CA SER A 173 -9.57 35.18 13.51
C SER A 173 -8.90 33.81 13.67
N LYS A 174 -9.58 32.77 13.19
CA LYS A 174 -9.06 31.39 13.16
C LYS A 174 -7.99 31.38 12.08
N PHE A 175 -6.76 31.61 12.49
CA PHE A 175 -5.57 31.52 11.66
C PHE A 175 -5.63 30.29 10.75
N SER A 176 -5.90 30.52 9.46
CA SER A 176 -5.99 29.47 8.44
C SER A 176 -4.60 29.21 7.90
N SER A 177 -3.84 28.39 8.63
CA SER A 177 -2.49 28.01 8.21
C SER A 177 -2.48 27.34 6.83
N ILE A 178 -1.36 27.46 6.11
CA ILE A 178 -1.09 26.59 4.95
C ILE A 178 -1.24 25.11 5.36
N GLY A 179 -0.86 24.79 6.61
CA GLY A 179 -1.21 23.59 7.40
C GLY A 179 -2.57 23.00 7.06
N SER A 180 -3.59 23.74 7.46
CA SER A 180 -4.98 23.32 7.42
C SER A 180 -5.53 23.29 6.00
N ARG A 181 -5.18 24.26 5.15
CA ARG A 181 -5.67 24.32 3.76
C ARG A 181 -5.12 23.20 2.89
N PHE A 182 -3.84 22.85 3.06
CA PHE A 182 -3.25 21.74 2.30
C PHE A 182 -3.80 20.39 2.78
N LYS A 183 -4.08 20.24 4.08
CA LYS A 183 -4.69 19.02 4.62
C LYS A 183 -6.05 18.73 4.02
N SER A 184 -6.95 19.72 3.95
CA SER A 184 -8.28 19.53 3.35
C SER A 184 -8.21 19.22 1.85
N LEU A 185 -7.24 19.79 1.13
CA LEU A 185 -7.00 19.47 -0.27
C LEU A 185 -6.57 18.00 -0.46
N LEU A 186 -5.70 17.49 0.41
CA LEU A 186 -5.25 16.09 0.36
C LEU A 186 -6.37 15.09 0.64
N GLU A 187 -7.31 15.41 1.53
CA GLU A 187 -8.44 14.53 1.88
C GLU A 187 -9.41 14.33 0.71
N THR A 188 -9.40 15.23 -0.29
CA THR A 188 -10.29 15.18 -1.46
C THR A 188 -9.78 14.24 -2.58
N LEU A 189 -8.52 13.80 -2.52
CA LEU A 189 -7.91 13.00 -3.59
C LEU A 189 -8.14 11.49 -3.36
N SER A 190 -9.02 10.86 -4.15
CA SER A 190 -9.46 9.46 -3.97
C SER A 190 -8.74 8.42 -4.84
N VAL A 191 -8.04 8.83 -5.90
CA VAL A 191 -7.29 7.93 -6.81
C VAL A 191 -5.81 8.29 -6.77
N THR A 192 -4.94 7.30 -6.51
CA THR A 192 -3.49 7.52 -6.41
C THR A 192 -2.72 6.69 -7.44
N ILE A 193 -2.14 7.37 -8.42
CA ILE A 193 -1.15 6.80 -9.33
C ILE A 193 0.22 6.91 -8.66
N ARG A 194 0.99 5.82 -8.61
CA ARG A 194 2.32 5.78 -8.00
C ARG A 194 3.39 5.78 -9.09
N CYS A 195 4.12 6.88 -9.22
CA CYS A 195 5.22 7.00 -10.17
C CYS A 195 6.54 6.45 -9.58
N VAL A 196 7.38 5.85 -10.42
CA VAL A 196 8.71 5.33 -10.05
C VAL A 196 9.78 6.02 -10.89
N LYS A 197 10.82 6.55 -10.24
CA LYS A 197 12.00 7.13 -10.89
C LYS A 197 13.03 6.00 -11.13
N PRO A 198 13.35 5.63 -12.38
CA PRO A 198 14.19 4.47 -12.66
C PRO A 198 15.67 4.69 -12.35
N ASN A 199 16.17 5.92 -12.49
CA ASN A 199 17.54 6.29 -12.16
C ASN A 199 17.64 7.77 -11.80
N ASN A 200 18.68 8.15 -11.05
CA ASN A 200 18.88 9.54 -10.67
C ASN A 200 19.50 10.43 -11.76
N LEU A 201 20.13 9.83 -12.76
CA LEU A 201 20.79 10.48 -13.89
C LEU A 201 19.83 11.01 -14.97
N LEU A 202 18.53 10.69 -14.85
CA LEU A 202 17.49 11.04 -15.83
C LEU A 202 17.77 10.50 -17.24
N LYS A 203 18.43 9.35 -17.35
CA LYS A 203 18.77 8.70 -18.62
C LYS A 203 17.81 7.56 -18.95
N LEU A 204 17.60 7.30 -20.23
CA LEU A 204 16.83 6.16 -20.69
C LEU A 204 17.61 4.85 -20.46
N SER A 205 16.87 3.75 -20.32
CA SER A 205 17.42 2.38 -20.22
C SER A 205 18.36 2.10 -19.03
N ILE A 206 18.44 3.00 -18.04
CA ILE A 206 19.16 2.77 -16.79
C ILE A 206 18.16 2.48 -15.69
N PHE A 207 18.33 1.34 -15.02
CA PHE A 207 17.45 0.85 -13.96
C PHE A 207 18.27 0.60 -12.68
N GLU A 208 18.09 1.45 -11.67
CA GLU A 208 18.80 1.37 -10.39
C GLU A 208 17.96 0.63 -9.35
N ASN A 209 18.24 -0.67 -9.18
CA ASN A 209 17.47 -1.57 -8.32
C ASN A 209 17.27 -1.04 -6.89
N SER A 210 18.33 -0.54 -6.25
CA SER A 210 18.29 -0.05 -4.86
C SER A 210 17.33 1.14 -4.69
N ASN A 211 17.44 2.14 -5.58
CA ASN A 211 16.60 3.33 -5.57
C ASN A 211 15.13 2.99 -5.84
N ILE A 212 14.87 2.01 -6.70
CA ILE A 212 13.51 1.59 -7.04
C ILE A 212 12.89 0.78 -5.91
N LEU A 213 13.63 -0.18 -5.34
CA LEU A 213 13.16 -0.95 -4.18
C LEU A 213 12.82 -0.01 -3.02
N GLN A 214 13.68 0.96 -2.74
CA GLN A 214 13.41 1.98 -1.73
C GLN A 214 12.12 2.74 -2.03
N GLN A 215 11.90 3.18 -3.28
CA GLN A 215 10.66 3.83 -3.68
C GLN A 215 9.43 2.93 -3.55
N LEU A 216 9.54 1.63 -3.80
CA LEU A 216 8.44 0.67 -3.63
C LEU A 216 8.09 0.44 -2.15
N HIS A 217 9.09 0.45 -1.27
CA HIS A 217 8.90 0.45 0.17
C HIS A 217 8.24 1.74 0.67
N CYS A 218 8.78 2.91 0.29
CA CYS A 218 8.21 4.22 0.66
C CYS A 218 6.85 4.48 0.04
N GLY A 219 6.60 3.96 -1.15
CA GLY A 219 5.32 4.07 -1.84
C GLY A 219 4.27 3.12 -1.29
N GLY A 220 4.61 2.25 -0.32
CA GLY A 220 3.72 1.24 0.23
C GLY A 220 3.26 0.21 -0.79
N VAL A 221 4.03 0.01 -1.88
CA VAL A 221 3.70 -0.98 -2.92
C VAL A 221 3.94 -2.38 -2.40
N MET A 222 5.10 -2.61 -1.77
CA MET A 222 5.44 -3.91 -1.16
C MET A 222 4.41 -4.32 -0.10
N GLU A 223 3.99 -3.36 0.72
CA GLU A 223 2.99 -3.58 1.76
C GLU A 223 1.59 -3.85 1.18
N ALA A 224 1.20 -3.13 0.13
CA ALA A 224 -0.05 -3.39 -0.58
C ALA A 224 -0.06 -4.80 -1.22
N ILE A 225 1.04 -5.21 -1.83
CA ILE A 225 1.21 -6.57 -2.36
C ILE A 225 1.08 -7.59 -1.22
N ARG A 226 1.78 -7.38 -0.10
CA ARG A 226 1.75 -8.28 1.06
C ARG A 226 0.33 -8.45 1.62
N ILE A 227 -0.42 -7.37 1.79
CA ILE A 227 -1.82 -7.42 2.24
C ILE A 227 -2.69 -8.13 1.21
N SER A 228 -2.49 -7.86 -0.08
CA SER A 228 -3.24 -8.48 -1.17
C SER A 228 -3.02 -10.00 -1.23
N CYS A 229 -1.76 -10.44 -1.13
CA CYS A 229 -1.37 -11.85 -1.15
C CYS A 229 -1.76 -12.59 0.14
N ALA A 230 -1.84 -11.91 1.29
CA ALA A 230 -2.36 -12.49 2.51
C ALA A 230 -3.86 -12.84 2.42
N GLY A 231 -4.58 -12.23 1.47
CA GLY A 231 -5.95 -12.56 1.09
C GLY A 231 -6.03 -13.25 -0.28
N TYR A 232 -7.01 -12.84 -1.07
CA TYR A 232 -7.23 -13.34 -2.43
C TYR A 232 -6.93 -12.21 -3.42
N PRO A 233 -5.72 -12.19 -4.00
CA PRO A 233 -5.30 -11.12 -4.90
C PRO A 233 -6.13 -11.10 -6.18
N THR A 234 -6.58 -12.26 -6.64
CA THR A 234 -7.33 -12.39 -7.89
C THR A 234 -8.80 -12.65 -7.60
N ARG A 235 -9.67 -11.83 -8.22
CA ARG A 235 -11.12 -11.85 -8.03
C ARG A 235 -11.77 -11.70 -9.39
N LYS A 236 -12.51 -12.70 -9.85
CA LYS A 236 -13.17 -12.67 -11.16
C LYS A 236 -14.67 -12.93 -11.02
N PRO A 237 -15.54 -12.15 -11.70
CA PRO A 237 -16.95 -12.48 -11.85
C PRO A 237 -17.13 -13.87 -12.46
N PHE A 238 -18.20 -14.58 -12.08
CA PHE A 238 -18.44 -15.94 -12.56
C PHE A 238 -18.52 -16.03 -14.08
N ARG A 239 -19.31 -15.17 -14.74
CA ARG A 239 -19.37 -15.13 -16.21
C ARG A 239 -17.99 -15.02 -16.88
N GLU A 240 -17.11 -14.17 -16.34
CA GLU A 240 -15.77 -13.95 -16.92
C GLU A 240 -14.87 -15.15 -16.67
N PHE A 241 -14.99 -15.76 -15.48
CA PHE A 241 -14.24 -16.94 -15.14
C PHE A 241 -14.61 -18.12 -16.03
N VAL A 242 -15.90 -18.41 -16.17
CA VAL A 242 -16.41 -19.47 -17.06
C VAL A 242 -16.09 -19.16 -18.53
N GLY A 243 -16.24 -17.92 -18.97
CA GLY A 243 -15.91 -17.53 -20.34
C GLY A 243 -14.42 -17.72 -20.69
N CYS A 244 -13.52 -17.46 -19.74
CA CYS A 244 -12.09 -17.66 -19.95
C CYS A 244 -11.68 -19.15 -19.88
N PHE A 245 -12.19 -19.87 -18.88
CA PHE A 245 -11.70 -21.21 -18.52
C PHE A 245 -12.62 -22.35 -18.98
N GLY A 246 -13.78 -22.07 -19.55
CA GLY A 246 -14.74 -23.09 -20.01
C GLY A 246 -14.14 -24.11 -20.99
N ILE A 247 -13.07 -23.76 -21.71
CA ILE A 247 -12.35 -24.70 -22.58
C ILE A 247 -11.67 -25.86 -21.82
N LEU A 248 -11.41 -25.69 -20.52
CA LEU A 248 -10.80 -26.73 -19.69
C LEU A 248 -11.75 -27.90 -19.40
N ASP A 249 -13.06 -27.64 -19.37
CA ASP A 249 -14.06 -28.68 -19.16
C ASP A 249 -15.24 -28.48 -20.15
N PRO A 250 -15.28 -29.25 -21.24
CA PRO A 250 -16.37 -29.19 -22.23
C PRO A 250 -17.76 -29.44 -21.63
N ASN A 251 -17.86 -30.14 -20.50
CA ASN A 251 -19.14 -30.46 -19.86
C ASN A 251 -19.80 -29.23 -19.20
N VAL A 252 -19.05 -28.15 -19.01
CA VAL A 252 -19.58 -26.88 -18.49
C VAL A 252 -20.59 -26.26 -19.45
N PHE A 253 -20.47 -26.53 -20.75
CA PHE A 253 -21.41 -26.05 -21.77
C PHE A 253 -22.52 -27.06 -22.10
N ALA A 254 -22.44 -28.29 -21.58
CA ALA A 254 -23.32 -29.40 -21.95
C ALA A 254 -24.65 -29.44 -21.16
N GLY A 255 -24.86 -28.55 -20.18
CA GLY A 255 -26.10 -28.49 -19.41
C GLY A 255 -26.43 -27.10 -18.88
N SER A 256 -27.66 -26.92 -18.41
CA SER A 256 -28.12 -25.75 -17.64
C SER A 256 -27.45 -25.73 -16.26
N CYS A 257 -26.14 -25.50 -16.22
CA CYS A 257 -25.37 -25.44 -14.99
C CYS A 257 -25.31 -23.99 -14.50
N ASP A 258 -25.69 -23.75 -13.25
CA ASP A 258 -25.52 -22.43 -12.63
C ASP A 258 -24.05 -22.01 -12.69
N GLU A 259 -23.78 -20.71 -12.90
CA GLU A 259 -22.43 -20.18 -13.08
C GLU A 259 -21.49 -20.52 -11.90
N VAL A 260 -22.06 -20.69 -10.70
CA VAL A 260 -21.36 -21.10 -9.48
C VAL A 260 -20.88 -22.54 -9.58
N THR A 261 -21.74 -23.45 -10.03
CA THR A 261 -21.44 -24.87 -10.17
C THR A 261 -20.48 -25.13 -11.32
N ALA A 262 -20.64 -24.40 -12.43
CA ALA A 262 -19.67 -24.35 -13.51
C ALA A 262 -18.28 -23.91 -13.02
N SER A 263 -18.23 -22.83 -12.23
CA SER A 263 -16.97 -22.33 -11.67
C SER A 263 -16.32 -23.31 -10.68
N LYS A 264 -17.11 -24.04 -9.88
CA LYS A 264 -16.60 -25.13 -9.01
C LYS A 264 -15.92 -26.21 -9.81
N ARG A 265 -16.60 -26.73 -10.83
CA ARG A 265 -16.09 -27.80 -11.69
C ARG A 265 -14.81 -27.39 -12.41
N LEU A 266 -14.74 -26.17 -12.93
CA LEU A 266 -13.55 -25.64 -13.57
C LEU A 266 -12.34 -25.54 -12.62
N LEU A 267 -12.59 -25.23 -11.35
CA LEU A 267 -11.55 -25.24 -10.33
C LEU A 267 -11.10 -26.66 -10.01
N GLU A 268 -12.01 -27.61 -9.91
CA GLU A 268 -11.72 -29.02 -9.63
C GLU A 268 -10.95 -29.69 -10.79
N SER A 269 -11.38 -29.47 -12.03
CA SER A 269 -10.72 -30.01 -13.23
C SER A 269 -9.36 -29.37 -13.48
N GLY A 270 -9.22 -28.07 -13.21
CA GLY A 270 -7.93 -27.38 -13.24
C GLY A 270 -6.97 -27.79 -12.12
N SER A 271 -7.50 -28.33 -11.01
CA SER A 271 -6.70 -28.71 -9.82
C SER A 271 -6.25 -30.17 -9.81
N GLN A 272 -6.66 -31.01 -10.77
CA GLN A 272 -6.29 -32.44 -10.82
C GLN A 272 -4.78 -32.72 -10.98
N GLY A 273 -3.94 -31.69 -11.13
CA GLY A 273 -2.48 -31.77 -11.06
C GLY A 273 -1.85 -31.48 -9.69
N LEU A 274 -2.66 -31.19 -8.65
CA LEU A 274 -2.15 -30.72 -7.35
C LEU A 274 -2.26 -31.82 -6.29
N SER A 275 -1.11 -32.31 -5.85
CA SER A 275 -0.95 -33.08 -4.62
C SER A 275 -1.55 -32.35 -3.41
N ASP A 276 -2.23 -33.11 -2.56
CA ASP A 276 -3.03 -32.84 -1.34
C ASP A 276 -2.59 -31.77 -0.31
N ASN A 277 -1.56 -30.96 -0.54
CA ASN A 277 -0.92 -30.15 0.51
C ASN A 277 -1.21 -28.65 0.50
N HIS A 278 -2.18 -28.16 -0.28
CA HIS A 278 -2.67 -26.78 -0.10
C HIS A 278 -3.90 -26.75 0.80
N GLN A 279 -3.65 -26.59 2.09
CA GLN A 279 -4.61 -26.49 3.19
C GLN A 279 -5.59 -25.31 3.12
N PHE A 280 -5.72 -24.65 1.96
CA PHE A 280 -6.61 -23.52 1.76
C PHE A 280 -7.43 -23.72 0.47
N PRO A 281 -8.70 -24.18 0.59
CA PRO A 281 -9.56 -24.40 -0.56
C PRO A 281 -9.87 -23.07 -1.29
N ASN A 282 -10.06 -23.16 -2.60
CA ASN A 282 -10.58 -22.06 -3.43
C ASN A 282 -11.90 -21.55 -2.83
N VAL A 283 -12.03 -20.23 -2.65
CA VAL A 283 -13.23 -19.65 -2.07
C VAL A 283 -14.13 -19.10 -3.15
N ILE A 284 -15.37 -19.57 -3.13
CA ILE A 284 -16.42 -19.12 -4.04
C ILE A 284 -17.29 -18.14 -3.28
N GLY A 285 -17.29 -16.89 -3.72
CA GLY A 285 -18.13 -15.84 -3.16
C GLY A 285 -19.54 -15.87 -3.74
N LYS A 286 -20.34 -14.85 -3.42
CA LYS A 286 -21.72 -14.73 -3.93
C LYS A 286 -21.79 -14.37 -5.42
N THR A 287 -20.81 -13.62 -5.92
CA THR A 287 -20.80 -13.08 -7.30
C THR A 287 -19.49 -13.30 -8.03
N LYS A 288 -18.45 -13.79 -7.33
CA LYS A 288 -17.07 -13.84 -7.83
C LYS A 288 -16.33 -15.07 -7.29
N VAL A 289 -15.39 -15.55 -8.08
CA VAL A 289 -14.37 -16.53 -7.70
C VAL A 289 -13.17 -15.80 -7.10
N PHE A 290 -12.67 -16.29 -5.96
CA PHE A 290 -11.52 -15.75 -5.26
C PHE A 290 -10.37 -16.76 -5.28
N LEU A 291 -9.23 -16.33 -5.81
CA LEU A 291 -8.05 -17.17 -6.00
C LEU A 291 -6.88 -16.60 -5.21
N ARG A 292 -6.11 -17.50 -4.59
CA ARG A 292 -4.83 -17.21 -3.96
C ARG A 292 -3.76 -16.93 -5.03
N ALA A 293 -2.62 -16.43 -4.58
CA ALA A 293 -1.46 -16.23 -5.44
C ALA A 293 -1.03 -17.57 -6.07
N GLY A 294 -0.59 -17.55 -7.33
CA GLY A 294 -0.17 -18.75 -8.08
C GLY A 294 -1.31 -19.43 -8.85
N GLN A 295 -2.46 -19.63 -8.22
CA GLN A 295 -3.57 -20.43 -8.80
C GLN A 295 -4.10 -19.91 -10.16
N MET A 296 -4.14 -18.59 -10.35
CA MET A 296 -4.53 -18.03 -11.65
C MET A 296 -3.53 -18.40 -12.75
N ALA A 297 -2.23 -18.36 -12.44
CA ALA A 297 -1.18 -18.70 -13.40
C ALA A 297 -1.22 -20.19 -13.77
N GLU A 298 -1.57 -21.06 -12.82
CA GLU A 298 -1.77 -22.49 -13.06
C GLU A 298 -2.96 -22.75 -14.00
N LEU A 299 -4.11 -22.12 -13.74
CA LEU A 299 -5.28 -22.21 -14.62
C LEU A 299 -4.97 -21.68 -16.03
N ASP A 300 -4.23 -20.56 -16.13
CA ASP A 300 -3.79 -20.01 -17.41
C ASP A 300 -2.80 -20.93 -18.14
N ALA A 301 -1.95 -21.65 -17.41
CA ALA A 301 -1.03 -22.63 -17.98
C ALA A 301 -1.79 -23.83 -18.58
N CYS A 302 -2.73 -24.42 -17.83
CA CYS A 302 -3.60 -25.49 -18.34
C CYS A 302 -4.40 -25.02 -19.57
N ARG A 303 -4.94 -23.80 -19.52
CA ARG A 303 -5.69 -23.21 -20.64
C ARG A 303 -4.80 -23.07 -21.87
N SER A 304 -3.57 -22.59 -21.69
CA SER A 304 -2.59 -22.43 -22.76
C SER A 304 -2.20 -23.77 -23.39
N GLU A 305 -2.11 -24.83 -22.59
CA GLU A 305 -1.83 -26.18 -23.08
C GLU A 305 -2.95 -26.72 -23.99
N VAL A 306 -4.21 -26.63 -23.55
CA VAL A 306 -5.38 -27.09 -24.33
C VAL A 306 -5.51 -26.30 -25.64
N LEU A 307 -5.33 -24.98 -25.57
CA LEU A 307 -5.31 -24.13 -26.76
C LEU A 307 -4.15 -24.47 -27.68
N GLY A 308 -2.96 -24.73 -27.15
CA GLY A 308 -1.77 -25.10 -27.92
C GLY A 308 -1.96 -26.41 -28.69
N ARG A 309 -2.57 -27.43 -28.05
CA ARG A 309 -2.93 -28.70 -28.70
C ARG A 309 -3.94 -28.47 -29.83
N SER A 310 -5.00 -27.73 -29.57
CA SER A 310 -6.04 -27.39 -30.55
C SER A 310 -5.46 -26.62 -31.76
N ALA A 311 -4.64 -25.61 -31.50
CA ALA A 311 -3.94 -24.84 -32.52
C ALA A 311 -3.03 -25.73 -33.37
N SER A 312 -2.30 -26.66 -32.76
CA SER A 312 -1.43 -27.60 -33.47
C SER A 312 -2.20 -28.50 -34.44
N VAL A 313 -3.39 -28.97 -34.07
CA VAL A 313 -4.26 -29.79 -34.94
C VAL A 313 -4.75 -28.98 -36.14
N ILE A 314 -5.26 -27.77 -35.89
CA ILE A 314 -5.75 -26.87 -36.94
C ILE A 314 -4.61 -26.51 -37.91
N GLN A 315 -3.47 -26.07 -37.36
CA GLN A 315 -2.30 -25.71 -38.13
C GLN A 315 -1.79 -26.89 -38.98
N ARG A 316 -1.76 -28.10 -38.42
CA ARG A 316 -1.38 -29.32 -39.15
C ARG A 316 -2.31 -29.53 -40.35
N LYS A 317 -3.63 -29.48 -40.16
CA LYS A 317 -4.58 -29.70 -41.26
C LYS A 317 -4.49 -28.64 -42.34
N VAL A 318 -4.37 -27.37 -41.96
CA VAL A 318 -4.21 -26.26 -42.93
C VAL A 318 -2.91 -26.43 -43.72
N ARG A 319 -1.78 -26.70 -43.05
CA ARG A 319 -0.49 -26.92 -43.72
C ARG A 319 -0.53 -28.12 -44.67
N SER A 320 -1.11 -29.25 -44.23
CA SER A 320 -1.29 -30.43 -45.09
C SER A 320 -2.18 -30.15 -46.31
N TYR A 321 -3.26 -29.38 -46.13
CA TYR A 321 -4.14 -28.98 -47.24
C TYR A 321 -3.39 -28.13 -48.27
N LEU A 322 -2.66 -27.10 -47.83
CA LEU A 322 -1.87 -26.23 -48.71
C LEU A 322 -0.77 -27.01 -49.45
N ALA A 323 -0.05 -27.88 -48.75
CA ALA A 323 0.96 -28.74 -49.36
C ALA A 323 0.37 -29.69 -50.41
N ARG A 324 -0.78 -30.32 -50.11
CA ARG A 324 -1.48 -31.21 -51.06
C ARG A 324 -1.96 -30.44 -52.29
N LYS A 325 -2.53 -29.25 -52.12
CA LYS A 325 -2.96 -28.38 -53.23
C LYS A 325 -1.79 -28.07 -54.15
N SER A 326 -0.65 -27.69 -53.59
CA SER A 326 0.58 -27.42 -54.35
C SER A 326 1.10 -28.66 -55.08
N PHE A 327 1.12 -29.82 -54.42
CA PHE A 327 1.58 -31.07 -55.02
C PHE A 327 0.72 -31.51 -56.20
N ILE A 328 -0.61 -31.42 -56.09
CA ILE A 328 -1.52 -31.76 -57.17
C ILE A 328 -1.28 -30.86 -58.38
N LEU A 329 -1.15 -29.54 -58.18
CA LEU A 329 -0.86 -28.60 -59.24
C LEU A 329 0.45 -28.95 -59.96
N LEU A 330 1.53 -29.17 -59.18
CA LEU A 330 2.83 -29.54 -59.72
C LEU A 330 2.80 -30.86 -60.50
N ARG A 331 2.08 -31.86 -59.97
CA ARG A 331 1.91 -33.17 -60.63
C ARG A 331 1.20 -33.04 -61.96
N VAL A 332 0.13 -32.26 -62.04
CA VAL A 332 -0.61 -32.03 -63.29
C VAL A 332 0.30 -31.35 -64.32
N SER A 333 0.99 -30.27 -63.95
CA SER A 333 1.94 -29.59 -64.85
C SER A 333 3.06 -30.53 -65.31
N SER A 334 3.62 -31.35 -64.41
CA SER A 334 4.67 -32.31 -64.76
C SER A 334 4.19 -33.38 -65.74
N ILE A 335 2.98 -33.92 -65.56
CA ILE A 335 2.40 -34.93 -66.46
C ILE A 335 2.19 -34.33 -67.85
N GLN A 336 1.68 -33.09 -67.93
CA GLN A 336 1.48 -32.40 -69.21
C GLN A 336 2.78 -32.22 -69.98
N ILE A 337 3.84 -31.75 -69.30
CA ILE A 337 5.17 -31.60 -69.91
C ILE A 337 5.71 -32.95 -70.37
N GLN A 338 5.64 -33.97 -69.52
CA GLN A 338 6.11 -35.32 -69.86
C GLN A 338 5.35 -35.93 -71.04
N ALA A 339 4.03 -35.73 -71.11
CA ALA A 339 3.22 -36.21 -72.23
C ALA A 339 3.60 -35.52 -73.54
N PHE A 340 3.81 -34.19 -73.51
CA PHE A 340 4.28 -33.43 -74.67
C PHE A 340 5.64 -33.93 -75.17
N CYS A 341 6.63 -34.09 -74.28
CA CYS A 341 7.94 -34.59 -74.67
C CYS A 341 7.91 -36.00 -75.27
N ARG A 342 7.04 -36.88 -74.75
CA ARG A 342 6.88 -38.24 -75.30
C ARG A 342 6.18 -38.27 -76.66
N GLY A 343 5.33 -37.29 -76.96
CA GLY A 343 4.62 -37.19 -78.24
C GLY A 343 5.42 -36.53 -79.37
N ILE A 344 6.63 -36.02 -79.09
CA ILE A 344 7.54 -35.44 -80.09
C ILE A 344 8.51 -36.49 -80.67
N GLN A 345 8.57 -37.68 -80.07
CA GLN A 345 9.27 -38.86 -80.60
C GLN A 345 8.38 -39.61 -81.58
#